data_AF-A0A5E6NIV8-F1
#
_entry.id   AF-A0A5E6NIV8-F1
#
_cell.length_a   1.000
_cell.length_b   1.000
_cell.length_c   1.000
_cell.angle_alpha   90.00
_cell.angle_beta   90.00
_cell.angle_gamma   90.00
#
_symmetry.space_group_name_H-M   'P 1'
#
loop_
_entity.id
_entity.type
_entity.pdbx_description
1 polymer ?
#
loop_
_entity_poly.entity_id
_entity_poly.type
_entity_poly.pdbx_seq_one_letter_code
_entity_poly.pdbx_strand_id
1 'polypeptide(L)'
;MKLNADVATAFGVFLSGVDIISTIPSNANDGAVANDDAGKIGATLAIISQMAATNGNSATEVIGVLKAAIKNKTLSGEFSSAISAFQREVSIAAGKTSIKGNVNNVFDTLVGRAIRKISLYNGEDNDPVPTVRDYLDIEIGTVDKDNLSLKNLRIAAEKDRTKKDSVEEIRAIVSSQSKASFKINLIAVASVAEKDAFTSPTPTLTGDSRVGDITWTIGGEDADKFTINAKNGVVSMIARDYEKPVDKDKDNDYKVTITATDFDKNTDSKDLKVKVTNVHEFVSSEYSVAGVTYRSVHSPNTGRVWLDRNLGADQVAKFKGDQKSYGYLYQWGRAHDQHEQRTSGTSSKQFTSLKNTGVNNGPFIIGNSDWTSADSAGKEREKSWGAAGGGVCPKPFKIPSKEELEEEMTKSNITNADSAFSSFLKIPSAGYRSKSGNIPENHPAVLLWTRSPVPDPVVGDIDAYYFTASINNNDAGFHTIERSYGLSIRCISIHDQFLHQIKQTHKDAFIKKTDVLKDKTEPVFLG
;
A
#
# COMPACT_ATOMS: atom_id res chain seq x y z
N MET A 1 -66.10 -39.41 -31.26
CA MET A 1 -65.89 -40.40 -30.18
C MET A 1 -65.25 -41.70 -30.67
N LYS A 2 -65.83 -42.42 -31.64
CA LYS A 2 -65.26 -43.72 -32.12
C LYS A 2 -63.83 -43.61 -32.69
N LEU A 3 -63.53 -42.54 -33.43
CA LEU A 3 -62.20 -42.28 -34.00
C LEU A 3 -61.10 -42.02 -32.95
N ASN A 4 -61.41 -41.40 -31.80
CA ASN A 4 -60.40 -41.01 -30.80
C ASN A 4 -59.91 -42.19 -29.96
N ALA A 5 -60.77 -43.20 -29.73
CA ALA A 5 -60.42 -44.43 -29.03
C ALA A 5 -59.46 -45.32 -29.85
N ASP A 6 -59.64 -45.34 -31.18
CA ASP A 6 -58.78 -46.08 -32.10
C ASP A 6 -57.37 -45.46 -32.18
N VAL A 7 -57.27 -44.12 -32.12
CA VAL A 7 -55.99 -43.38 -32.09
C VAL A 7 -55.23 -43.64 -30.78
N ALA A 8 -55.92 -43.62 -29.64
CA ALA A 8 -55.31 -43.92 -28.32
C ALA A 8 -54.77 -45.35 -28.24
N THR A 9 -55.50 -46.30 -28.84
CA THR A 9 -55.08 -47.71 -28.95
C THR A 9 -53.86 -47.88 -29.86
N ALA A 10 -53.80 -47.17 -30.99
CA ALA A 10 -52.66 -47.20 -31.92
C ALA A 10 -51.36 -46.60 -31.36
N PHE A 11 -51.47 -45.70 -30.37
CA PHE A 11 -50.33 -45.12 -29.65
C PHE A 11 -49.78 -46.01 -28.51
N GLY A 12 -50.44 -47.11 -28.16
CA GLY A 12 -49.97 -48.04 -27.12
C GLY A 12 -50.07 -47.50 -25.69
N VAL A 13 -50.96 -46.54 -25.43
CA VAL A 13 -51.23 -46.03 -24.07
C VAL A 13 -52.15 -47.02 -23.36
N PHE A 14 -51.58 -47.96 -22.61
CA PHE A 14 -52.36 -48.80 -21.69
C PHE A 14 -52.82 -47.95 -20.49
N LEU A 15 -54.12 -47.70 -20.41
CA LEU A 15 -54.74 -46.89 -19.36
C LEU A 15 -55.09 -47.76 -18.15
N SER A 16 -54.17 -47.87 -17.18
CA SER A 16 -54.55 -48.20 -15.81
C SER A 16 -54.76 -46.90 -15.02
N GLY A 17 -56.00 -46.41 -14.98
CA GLY A 17 -56.45 -45.43 -13.98
C GLY A 17 -56.48 -43.95 -14.38
N VAL A 18 -56.24 -43.59 -15.64
CA VAL A 18 -56.42 -42.20 -16.12
C VAL A 18 -57.53 -42.15 -17.16
N ASP A 19 -58.64 -41.46 -16.85
CA ASP A 19 -59.73 -41.24 -17.79
C ASP A 19 -59.38 -40.10 -18.77
N ILE A 20 -58.66 -40.45 -19.83
CA ILE A 20 -58.32 -39.51 -20.92
C ILE A 20 -59.55 -39.27 -21.82
N ILE A 21 -60.57 -40.14 -21.78
CA ILE A 21 -61.75 -40.03 -22.66
C ILE A 21 -62.60 -38.82 -22.29
N SER A 22 -62.71 -38.48 -20.99
CA SER A 22 -63.43 -37.27 -20.54
C SER A 22 -62.68 -35.95 -20.75
N THR A 23 -61.40 -35.99 -21.12
CA THR A 23 -60.55 -34.81 -21.34
C THR A 23 -60.18 -34.56 -22.81
N ILE A 24 -60.52 -35.49 -23.72
CA ILE A 24 -60.32 -35.31 -25.16
C ILE A 24 -61.53 -34.57 -25.76
N PRO A 25 -61.36 -33.34 -26.29
CA PRO A 25 -62.44 -32.72 -27.03
C PRO A 25 -62.70 -33.50 -28.33
N SER A 26 -63.97 -33.76 -28.62
CA SER A 26 -64.41 -34.48 -29.83
C SER A 26 -64.08 -33.76 -31.14
N ASN A 27 -63.69 -32.49 -31.02
CA ASN A 27 -63.33 -31.57 -32.10
C ASN A 27 -62.22 -30.65 -31.56
N ALA A 28 -61.15 -30.41 -32.33
CA ALA A 28 -60.11 -29.43 -31.94
C ALA A 28 -60.65 -28.00 -31.77
N ASN A 29 -61.90 -27.73 -32.17
CA ASN A 29 -62.60 -26.47 -31.98
C ASN A 29 -63.49 -26.40 -30.71
N ASP A 30 -63.69 -27.51 -29.99
CA ASP A 30 -64.53 -27.54 -28.78
C ASP A 30 -63.68 -27.51 -27.50
N GLY A 31 -63.52 -26.30 -26.94
CA GLY A 31 -62.99 -26.10 -25.58
C GLY A 31 -61.48 -25.89 -25.47
N ALA A 32 -61.08 -25.19 -24.40
CA ALA A 32 -59.68 -24.95 -24.06
C ALA A 32 -59.04 -26.24 -23.52
N VAL A 33 -57.87 -26.58 -24.04
CA VAL A 33 -57.09 -27.73 -23.54
C VAL A 33 -56.20 -27.26 -22.37
N ALA A 34 -56.16 -28.04 -21.28
CA ALA A 34 -55.28 -27.73 -20.15
C ALA A 34 -53.80 -27.73 -20.58
N ASN A 35 -52.98 -26.86 -19.95
CA ASN A 35 -51.54 -26.74 -20.26
C ASN A 35 -50.66 -27.74 -19.47
N ASP A 36 -51.25 -28.81 -18.97
CA ASP A 36 -50.56 -29.94 -18.35
C ASP A 36 -50.22 -31.00 -19.41
N ASP A 37 -49.46 -32.02 -19.01
CA ASP A 37 -48.99 -33.04 -19.96
C ASP A 37 -50.15 -33.87 -20.53
N ALA A 38 -51.24 -34.06 -19.76
CA ALA A 38 -52.45 -34.73 -20.22
C ALA A 38 -53.18 -33.92 -21.31
N GLY A 39 -53.31 -32.61 -21.14
CA GLY A 39 -53.91 -31.73 -22.14
C GLY A 39 -53.05 -31.60 -23.41
N LYS A 40 -51.73 -31.55 -23.29
CA LYS A 40 -50.82 -31.56 -24.46
C LYS A 40 -50.94 -32.87 -25.27
N ILE A 41 -51.05 -34.01 -24.59
CA ILE A 41 -51.28 -35.31 -25.23
C ILE A 41 -52.66 -35.37 -25.88
N GLY A 42 -53.71 -34.88 -25.20
CA GLY A 42 -55.08 -34.82 -25.72
C GLY A 42 -55.23 -33.96 -26.99
N ALA A 43 -54.57 -32.79 -27.03
CA ALA A 43 -54.54 -31.93 -28.22
C ALA A 43 -53.85 -32.60 -29.42
N THR A 44 -52.74 -33.30 -29.17
CA THR A 44 -51.97 -34.00 -30.19
C THR A 44 -52.79 -35.15 -30.80
N LEU A 45 -53.51 -35.91 -29.97
CA LEU A 45 -54.40 -36.99 -30.39
C LEU A 45 -55.61 -36.49 -31.21
N ALA A 46 -56.21 -35.35 -30.81
CA ALA A 46 -57.33 -34.75 -31.52
C ALA A 46 -56.96 -34.28 -32.95
N ILE A 47 -55.76 -33.72 -33.11
CA ILE A 47 -55.24 -33.28 -34.42
C ILE A 47 -55.00 -34.49 -35.34
N ILE A 48 -54.37 -35.56 -34.85
CA ILE A 48 -54.11 -36.79 -35.63
C ILE A 48 -55.44 -37.46 -36.04
N SER A 49 -56.42 -37.48 -35.13
CA SER A 49 -57.76 -38.01 -35.38
C SER A 49 -58.50 -37.23 -36.48
N GLN A 50 -58.41 -35.89 -36.48
CA GLN A 50 -59.00 -35.07 -37.53
C GLN A 50 -58.28 -35.20 -38.87
N MET A 51 -56.95 -35.31 -38.89
CA MET A 51 -56.17 -35.57 -40.11
C MET A 51 -56.53 -36.90 -40.78
N ALA A 52 -56.88 -37.93 -39.99
CA ALA A 52 -57.39 -39.21 -40.48
C ALA A 52 -58.78 -39.04 -41.10
N ALA A 53 -59.68 -38.32 -40.43
CA ALA A 53 -61.05 -38.08 -40.91
C ALA A 53 -61.12 -37.29 -42.23
N THR A 54 -60.30 -36.25 -42.40
CA THR A 54 -60.33 -35.38 -43.59
C THR A 54 -59.78 -36.06 -44.84
N ASN A 55 -58.86 -37.01 -44.69
CA ASN A 55 -58.18 -37.67 -45.81
C ASN A 55 -58.72 -39.08 -46.12
N GLY A 56 -59.73 -39.55 -45.38
CA GLY A 56 -60.27 -40.91 -45.53
C GLY A 56 -59.32 -42.03 -45.09
N ASN A 57 -58.22 -41.69 -44.40
CA ASN A 57 -57.21 -42.63 -43.93
C ASN A 57 -57.50 -43.06 -42.49
N SER A 58 -57.00 -44.23 -42.09
CA SER A 58 -57.02 -44.65 -40.69
C SER A 58 -55.97 -43.89 -39.87
N ALA A 59 -56.20 -43.76 -38.56
CA ALA A 59 -55.24 -43.13 -37.65
C ALA A 59 -53.85 -43.79 -37.69
N THR A 60 -53.81 -45.12 -37.87
CA THR A 60 -52.58 -45.90 -37.99
C THR A 60 -51.77 -45.55 -39.23
N GLU A 61 -52.43 -45.27 -40.36
CA GLU A 61 -51.78 -44.85 -41.61
C GLU A 61 -51.19 -43.44 -41.48
N VAL A 62 -51.92 -42.51 -40.86
CA VAL A 62 -51.42 -41.15 -40.59
C VAL A 62 -50.19 -41.19 -39.66
N ILE A 63 -50.23 -42.03 -38.61
CA ILE A 63 -49.09 -42.25 -37.71
C ILE A 63 -47.91 -42.91 -38.46
N GLY A 64 -48.17 -43.79 -39.41
CA GLY A 64 -47.16 -44.40 -40.28
C GLY A 64 -46.44 -43.38 -41.16
N VAL A 65 -47.19 -42.48 -41.81
CA VAL A 65 -46.64 -41.37 -42.62
C VAL A 65 -45.80 -40.43 -41.76
N LEU A 66 -46.29 -40.06 -40.58
CA LEU A 66 -45.54 -39.23 -39.63
C LEU A 66 -44.25 -39.90 -39.15
N LYS A 67 -44.30 -41.20 -38.80
CA LYS A 67 -43.09 -41.97 -38.43
C LYS A 67 -42.09 -42.06 -39.56
N ALA A 68 -42.54 -42.26 -40.80
CA ALA A 68 -41.68 -42.30 -41.98
C ALA A 68 -41.05 -40.92 -42.28
N ALA A 69 -41.81 -39.85 -42.18
CA ALA A 69 -41.34 -38.48 -42.40
C ALA A 69 -40.36 -38.02 -41.30
N ILE A 70 -40.55 -38.45 -40.04
CA ILE A 70 -39.58 -38.25 -38.95
C ILE A 70 -38.30 -39.06 -39.20
N LYS A 71 -38.43 -40.33 -39.58
CA LYS A 71 -37.29 -41.21 -39.87
C LYS A 71 -36.45 -40.71 -41.07
N ASN A 72 -37.11 -40.15 -42.09
CA ASN A 72 -36.48 -39.69 -43.33
C ASN A 72 -36.19 -38.18 -43.36
N LYS A 73 -36.52 -37.43 -42.29
CA LYS A 73 -36.35 -35.98 -42.17
C LYS A 73 -37.06 -35.15 -43.27
N THR A 74 -38.14 -35.67 -43.86
CA THR A 74 -38.89 -35.04 -44.98
C THR A 74 -40.18 -34.33 -44.55
N LEU A 75 -40.28 -33.95 -43.28
CA LEU A 75 -41.52 -33.43 -42.65
C LEU A 75 -42.10 -32.18 -43.32
N SER A 76 -41.34 -31.45 -44.14
CA SER A 76 -41.71 -30.11 -44.62
C SER A 76 -42.65 -30.06 -45.83
N GLY A 77 -42.75 -31.12 -46.64
CA GLY A 77 -43.50 -31.08 -47.92
C GLY A 77 -44.98 -31.49 -47.78
N GLU A 78 -45.22 -32.74 -47.38
CA GLU A 78 -46.57 -33.33 -47.31
C GLU A 78 -47.40 -32.75 -46.15
N PHE A 79 -46.73 -32.40 -45.04
CA PHE A 79 -47.38 -31.77 -43.89
C PHE A 79 -47.83 -30.33 -44.21
N SER A 80 -47.07 -29.60 -45.04
CA SER A 80 -47.46 -28.26 -45.50
C SER A 80 -48.70 -28.29 -46.38
N SER A 81 -48.85 -29.29 -47.25
CA SER A 81 -50.05 -29.46 -48.08
C SER A 81 -51.30 -29.79 -47.25
N ALA A 82 -51.16 -30.60 -46.21
CA ALA A 82 -52.24 -30.91 -45.27
C ALA A 82 -52.67 -29.68 -44.43
N ILE A 83 -51.70 -28.88 -43.98
CA ILE A 83 -51.95 -27.61 -43.26
C ILE A 83 -52.61 -26.57 -44.18
N SER A 84 -52.21 -26.47 -45.45
CA SER A 84 -52.80 -25.54 -46.42
C SER A 84 -54.22 -25.93 -46.85
N ALA A 85 -54.57 -27.22 -46.82
CA ALA A 85 -55.96 -27.67 -47.01
C ALA A 85 -56.84 -27.29 -45.80
N PHE A 86 -56.30 -27.46 -44.59
CA PHE A 86 -56.94 -27.07 -43.32
C PHE A 86 -57.19 -25.55 -43.20
N GLN A 87 -56.28 -24.73 -43.73
CA GLN A 87 -56.41 -23.26 -43.74
C GLN A 87 -57.51 -22.72 -44.66
N ARG A 88 -58.00 -23.50 -45.63
CA ARG A 88 -59.01 -23.05 -46.61
C ARG A 88 -60.46 -23.15 -46.14
N GLU A 89 -60.76 -23.83 -45.03
CA GLU A 89 -62.14 -24.05 -44.56
C GLU A 89 -62.57 -23.26 -43.31
N VAL A 90 -61.68 -22.47 -42.68
CA VAL A 90 -62.02 -21.79 -41.41
C VAL A 90 -62.08 -20.27 -41.57
N SER A 91 -63.31 -19.74 -41.63
CA SER A 91 -63.60 -18.31 -41.52
C SER A 91 -63.36 -17.80 -40.09
N ILE A 92 -62.79 -16.59 -40.04
CA ILE A 92 -62.37 -15.82 -38.86
C ILE A 92 -63.50 -15.70 -37.83
N ALA A 93 -63.31 -16.25 -36.62
CA ALA A 93 -64.11 -15.91 -35.45
C ALA A 93 -63.22 -15.22 -34.40
N ALA A 94 -63.66 -14.04 -33.96
CA ALA A 94 -62.92 -13.08 -33.18
C ALA A 94 -62.45 -13.60 -31.81
N GLY A 95 -61.21 -13.23 -31.45
CA GLY A 95 -60.83 -12.97 -30.05
C GLY A 95 -60.36 -14.13 -29.18
N LYS A 96 -60.01 -15.31 -29.72
CA LYS A 96 -59.38 -16.39 -28.93
C LYS A 96 -58.01 -16.72 -29.52
N THR A 97 -57.00 -16.93 -28.67
CA THR A 97 -55.63 -17.30 -29.05
C THR A 97 -55.68 -18.47 -30.02
N SER A 98 -55.36 -18.20 -31.29
CA SER A 98 -55.56 -19.16 -32.37
C SER A 98 -54.76 -20.44 -32.08
N ILE A 99 -55.35 -21.59 -32.41
CA ILE A 99 -54.75 -22.94 -32.44
C ILE A 99 -53.29 -22.95 -32.95
N LYS A 100 -52.90 -21.98 -33.80
CA LYS A 100 -51.53 -21.63 -34.20
C LYS A 100 -50.50 -21.60 -33.04
N GLY A 101 -50.87 -21.06 -31.88
CA GLY A 101 -49.97 -20.95 -30.72
C GLY A 101 -49.68 -22.29 -30.02
N ASN A 102 -50.66 -23.21 -30.05
CA ASN A 102 -50.55 -24.53 -29.44
C ASN A 102 -49.88 -25.54 -30.38
N VAL A 103 -50.10 -25.42 -31.69
CA VAL A 103 -49.42 -26.22 -32.71
C VAL A 103 -47.91 -25.90 -32.76
N ASN A 104 -47.53 -24.62 -32.69
CA ASN A 104 -46.12 -24.23 -32.65
C ASN A 104 -45.40 -24.76 -31.38
N ASN A 105 -46.09 -24.83 -30.23
CA ASN A 105 -45.54 -25.39 -28.98
C ASN A 105 -45.17 -26.89 -29.06
N VAL A 106 -45.83 -27.66 -29.93
CA VAL A 106 -45.66 -29.11 -30.04
C VAL A 106 -44.64 -29.50 -31.13
N PHE A 107 -44.46 -28.66 -32.15
CA PHE A 107 -43.68 -29.00 -33.35
C PHE A 107 -42.42 -28.14 -33.59
N ASP A 108 -42.13 -27.12 -32.75
CA ASP A 108 -40.88 -26.36 -32.85
C ASP A 108 -39.65 -27.23 -32.50
N THR A 109 -38.60 -27.18 -33.34
CA THR A 109 -37.31 -27.84 -33.08
C THR A 109 -36.69 -27.34 -31.77
N LEU A 110 -35.71 -28.06 -31.21
CA LEU A 110 -34.93 -27.60 -30.04
C LEU A 110 -34.45 -26.15 -30.23
N VAL A 111 -33.97 -25.84 -31.44
CA VAL A 111 -33.56 -24.52 -31.91
C VAL A 111 -34.74 -23.52 -31.86
N GLY A 112 -35.91 -23.87 -32.41
CA GLY A 112 -37.09 -23.01 -32.42
C GLY A 112 -37.60 -22.65 -31.01
N ARG A 113 -37.58 -23.60 -30.08
CA ARG A 113 -37.96 -23.35 -28.67
C ARG A 113 -36.99 -22.38 -27.99
N ALA A 114 -35.68 -22.56 -28.20
CA ALA A 114 -34.66 -21.70 -27.64
C ALA A 114 -34.72 -20.28 -28.22
N ILE A 115 -34.84 -20.14 -29.54
CA ILE A 115 -35.03 -18.83 -30.21
C ILE A 115 -36.27 -18.14 -29.64
N ARG A 116 -37.41 -18.83 -29.54
CA ARG A 116 -38.64 -18.24 -29.04
C ARG A 116 -38.52 -17.77 -27.59
N LYS A 117 -37.84 -18.54 -26.74
CA LYS A 117 -37.61 -18.16 -25.34
C LYS A 117 -36.73 -16.90 -25.25
N ILE A 118 -35.64 -16.86 -26.01
CA ILE A 118 -34.73 -15.71 -26.06
C ILE A 118 -35.43 -14.48 -26.66
N SER A 119 -36.21 -14.65 -27.73
CA SER A 119 -36.87 -13.55 -28.43
C SER A 119 -37.97 -12.87 -27.61
N LEU A 120 -38.67 -13.65 -26.78
CA LEU A 120 -39.69 -13.15 -25.89
C LEU A 120 -39.13 -12.51 -24.61
N TYR A 121 -37.89 -12.82 -24.23
CA TYR A 121 -37.30 -12.29 -23.00
C TYR A 121 -37.19 -10.76 -23.03
N ASN A 122 -37.86 -10.12 -22.08
CA ASN A 122 -37.87 -8.67 -21.89
C ASN A 122 -37.25 -8.22 -20.54
N GLY A 123 -36.87 -9.17 -19.66
CA GLY A 123 -36.29 -8.90 -18.34
C GLY A 123 -37.30 -8.70 -17.20
N GLU A 124 -38.60 -8.97 -17.41
CA GLU A 124 -39.65 -8.89 -16.39
C GLU A 124 -39.83 -10.22 -15.63
N ASP A 125 -40.25 -10.15 -14.37
CA ASP A 125 -40.26 -11.29 -13.42
C ASP A 125 -41.11 -12.51 -13.84
N ASN A 126 -42.04 -12.33 -14.78
CA ASN A 126 -42.94 -13.39 -15.24
C ASN A 126 -42.49 -14.05 -16.56
N ASP A 127 -41.40 -13.57 -17.17
CA ASP A 127 -40.91 -14.12 -18.44
C ASP A 127 -39.89 -15.26 -18.22
N PRO A 128 -39.92 -16.31 -19.04
CA PRO A 128 -38.99 -17.42 -18.93
C PRO A 128 -37.54 -16.97 -19.25
N VAL A 129 -36.69 -16.91 -18.22
CA VAL A 129 -35.31 -16.44 -18.31
C VAL A 129 -34.45 -17.37 -19.19
N PRO A 130 -33.77 -16.86 -20.25
CA PRO A 130 -32.85 -17.64 -21.04
C PRO A 130 -31.68 -18.18 -20.21
N THR A 131 -31.31 -19.42 -20.47
CA THR A 131 -30.24 -20.15 -19.79
C THR A 131 -29.07 -20.39 -20.74
N VAL A 132 -27.91 -20.76 -20.20
CA VAL A 132 -26.75 -21.22 -21.01
C VAL A 132 -27.15 -22.31 -22.01
N ARG A 133 -28.07 -23.22 -21.62
CA ARG A 133 -28.52 -24.29 -22.50
C ARG A 133 -29.31 -23.77 -23.69
N ASP A 134 -30.15 -22.75 -23.50
CA ASP A 134 -30.92 -22.13 -24.59
C ASP A 134 -29.98 -21.52 -25.65
N TYR A 135 -28.91 -20.83 -25.22
CA TYR A 135 -27.90 -20.31 -26.15
C TYR A 135 -27.09 -21.40 -26.84
N LEU A 136 -26.76 -22.49 -26.13
CA LEU A 136 -26.07 -23.65 -26.70
C LEU A 136 -26.93 -24.38 -27.74
N ASP A 137 -28.24 -24.49 -27.49
CA ASP A 137 -29.20 -25.14 -28.40
C ASP A 137 -29.37 -24.38 -29.73
N ILE A 138 -28.95 -23.11 -29.80
CA ILE A 138 -28.86 -22.30 -31.03
C ILE A 138 -27.41 -22.05 -31.47
N GLU A 139 -26.46 -22.88 -31.01
CA GLU A 139 -25.05 -22.85 -31.41
C GLU A 139 -24.31 -21.53 -31.06
N ILE A 140 -24.76 -20.82 -30.02
CA ILE A 140 -24.07 -19.65 -29.47
C ILE A 140 -23.29 -20.08 -28.23
N GLY A 141 -22.13 -20.69 -28.45
CA GLY A 141 -21.24 -21.18 -27.40
C GLY A 141 -20.46 -20.11 -26.63
N THR A 142 -20.58 -18.83 -27.00
CA THR A 142 -19.93 -17.70 -26.30
C THR A 142 -20.65 -17.28 -25.02
N VAL A 143 -21.85 -17.83 -24.76
CA VAL A 143 -22.60 -17.58 -23.53
C VAL A 143 -22.33 -18.69 -22.52
N ASP A 144 -21.82 -18.32 -21.35
CA ASP A 144 -21.50 -19.24 -20.26
C ASP A 144 -22.12 -18.73 -18.93
N LYS A 145 -21.85 -19.40 -17.82
CA LYS A 145 -22.40 -19.03 -16.51
C LYS A 145 -21.91 -17.67 -16.02
N ASP A 146 -20.69 -17.29 -16.38
CA ASP A 146 -20.06 -16.06 -15.89
C ASP A 146 -20.64 -14.85 -16.60
N ASN A 147 -20.99 -14.99 -17.89
CA ASN A 147 -21.49 -13.89 -18.72
C ASN A 147 -23.00 -13.89 -19.00
N LEU A 148 -23.73 -14.96 -18.65
CA LEU A 148 -25.17 -15.14 -18.92
C LEU A 148 -26.00 -13.90 -18.55
N SER A 149 -25.78 -13.34 -17.36
CA SER A 149 -26.55 -12.19 -16.86
C SER A 149 -26.42 -10.97 -17.78
N LEU A 150 -25.20 -10.66 -18.25
CA LEU A 150 -24.98 -9.56 -19.18
C LEU A 150 -25.61 -9.84 -20.55
N LYS A 151 -25.49 -11.07 -21.05
CA LYS A 151 -26.08 -11.43 -22.36
C LYS A 151 -27.59 -11.33 -22.33
N ASN A 152 -28.22 -11.81 -21.26
CA ASN A 152 -29.65 -11.67 -21.04
C ASN A 152 -30.06 -10.19 -20.94
N LEU A 153 -29.32 -9.35 -20.23
CA LEU A 153 -29.59 -7.91 -20.18
C LEU A 153 -29.60 -7.26 -21.58
N ARG A 154 -28.74 -7.68 -22.50
CA ARG A 154 -28.74 -7.18 -23.89
C ARG A 154 -29.97 -7.62 -24.67
N ILE A 155 -30.37 -8.88 -24.51
CA ILE A 155 -31.60 -9.40 -25.12
C ILE A 155 -32.83 -8.64 -24.63
N ALA A 156 -32.89 -8.35 -23.33
CA ALA A 156 -33.95 -7.57 -22.71
C ALA A 156 -33.95 -6.09 -23.17
N ALA A 157 -32.77 -5.52 -23.41
CA ALA A 157 -32.61 -4.15 -23.89
C ALA A 157 -33.05 -3.95 -25.35
N GLU A 158 -32.93 -4.98 -26.20
CA GLU A 158 -33.41 -4.94 -27.58
C GLU A 158 -34.95 -4.93 -27.62
N LYS A 159 -35.51 -3.78 -28.03
CA LYS A 159 -36.95 -3.53 -28.10
C LYS A 159 -37.56 -4.03 -29.41
N ASP A 160 -36.77 -4.13 -30.48
CA ASP A 160 -37.22 -4.68 -31.76
C ASP A 160 -37.22 -6.21 -31.70
N ARG A 161 -38.42 -6.79 -31.66
CA ARG A 161 -38.58 -8.25 -31.60
C ARG A 161 -38.11 -8.96 -32.86
N THR A 162 -38.09 -8.29 -34.00
CA THR A 162 -37.62 -8.89 -35.26
C THR A 162 -36.13 -9.20 -35.18
N LYS A 163 -35.35 -8.34 -34.52
CA LYS A 163 -33.91 -8.57 -34.28
C LYS A 163 -33.59 -9.68 -33.29
N LYS A 164 -34.58 -10.42 -32.82
CA LYS A 164 -34.40 -11.54 -31.90
C LYS A 164 -34.99 -12.82 -32.46
N ASP A 165 -35.42 -12.85 -33.72
CA ASP A 165 -36.14 -13.99 -34.29
C ASP A 165 -35.24 -14.98 -35.05
N SER A 166 -33.97 -14.64 -35.24
CA SER A 166 -32.96 -15.51 -35.86
C SER A 166 -31.73 -15.74 -34.97
N VAL A 167 -30.99 -16.84 -35.25
CA VAL A 167 -29.73 -17.15 -34.56
C VAL A 167 -28.70 -16.05 -34.81
N GLU A 168 -28.61 -15.55 -36.04
CA GLU A 168 -27.66 -14.52 -36.46
C GLU A 168 -27.86 -13.22 -35.71
N GLU A 169 -29.10 -12.77 -35.52
CA GLU A 169 -29.37 -11.51 -34.83
C GLU A 169 -29.22 -11.66 -33.32
N ILE A 170 -29.67 -12.77 -32.72
CA ILE A 170 -29.41 -13.07 -31.32
C ILE A 170 -27.89 -13.08 -31.09
N ARG A 171 -27.12 -13.73 -31.97
CA ARG A 171 -25.65 -13.75 -31.94
C ARG A 171 -25.08 -12.35 -32.02
N ALA A 172 -25.61 -11.47 -32.88
CA ALA A 172 -25.19 -10.08 -32.97
C ALA A 172 -25.46 -9.30 -31.67
N ILE A 173 -26.65 -9.45 -31.07
CA ILE A 173 -27.02 -8.77 -29.82
C ILE A 173 -26.10 -9.22 -28.69
N VAL A 174 -25.96 -10.53 -28.46
CA VAL A 174 -25.13 -11.04 -27.37
C VAL A 174 -23.64 -10.82 -27.60
N SER A 175 -23.21 -10.58 -28.84
CA SER A 175 -21.81 -10.25 -29.16
C SER A 175 -21.52 -8.75 -29.16
N SER A 176 -22.54 -7.89 -29.12
CA SER A 176 -22.36 -6.44 -29.01
C SER A 176 -21.59 -6.06 -27.74
N GLN A 177 -20.86 -4.95 -27.72
CA GLN A 177 -20.24 -4.42 -26.50
C GLN A 177 -21.00 -3.15 -26.09
N SER A 178 -21.50 -3.12 -24.86
CA SER A 178 -22.04 -1.93 -24.22
C SER A 178 -20.87 -0.98 -23.99
N LYS A 179 -20.93 0.20 -24.61
CA LYS A 179 -19.89 1.22 -24.44
C LYS A 179 -20.13 1.98 -23.14
N ALA A 180 -19.14 2.00 -22.27
CA ALA A 180 -19.09 2.85 -21.08
C ALA A 180 -17.76 3.59 -21.03
N SER A 181 -17.81 4.91 -20.86
CA SER A 181 -16.63 5.77 -20.75
C SER A 181 -16.45 6.27 -19.31
N PHE A 182 -16.01 5.39 -18.41
CA PHE A 182 -15.63 5.75 -17.05
C PHE A 182 -14.14 6.12 -16.94
N LYS A 183 -13.77 6.83 -15.88
CA LYS A 183 -12.40 7.28 -15.59
C LYS A 183 -11.95 6.92 -14.19
N ILE A 184 -10.70 6.48 -14.06
CA ILE A 184 -10.02 6.30 -12.78
C ILE A 184 -9.66 7.67 -12.22
N ASN A 185 -10.21 7.96 -11.06
CA ASN A 185 -9.82 9.09 -10.24
C ASN A 185 -9.07 8.59 -9.00
N LEU A 186 -7.75 8.73 -9.03
CA LEU A 186 -6.85 8.43 -7.93
C LEU A 186 -6.10 9.72 -7.57
N ILE A 187 -6.18 10.10 -6.29
CA ILE A 187 -5.48 11.28 -5.77
C ILE A 187 -3.97 11.09 -6.01
N ALA A 188 -3.32 12.13 -6.54
CA ALA A 188 -1.93 12.07 -6.99
C ALA A 188 -0.97 11.68 -5.85
N VAL A 189 -0.24 10.58 -6.10
CA VAL A 189 1.11 10.21 -5.67
C VAL A 189 1.56 10.66 -4.28
N ALA A 190 1.67 9.68 -3.37
CA ALA A 190 2.35 9.84 -2.11
C ALA A 190 3.87 9.65 -2.27
N SER A 191 4.64 10.42 -1.52
CA SER A 191 5.95 9.98 -1.07
C SER A 191 5.80 9.03 0.12
N VAL A 192 6.66 8.04 0.20
CA VAL A 192 6.81 7.20 1.39
C VAL A 192 8.23 7.35 1.89
N ALA A 193 8.40 7.49 3.21
CA ALA A 193 9.72 7.42 3.81
C ALA A 193 10.31 6.03 3.55
N GLU A 194 11.62 5.93 3.37
CA GLU A 194 12.26 4.62 3.37
C GLU A 194 11.98 3.87 4.68
N LYS A 195 12.10 2.55 4.64
CA LYS A 195 11.72 1.61 5.72
C LYS A 195 10.22 1.55 6.06
N ASP A 196 9.40 2.47 5.53
CA ASP A 196 7.95 2.39 5.63
C ASP A 196 7.34 1.72 4.39
N ALA A 197 6.31 0.91 4.60
CA ALA A 197 5.53 0.33 3.51
C ALA A 197 4.55 1.36 2.94
N PHE A 198 4.34 1.32 1.62
CA PHE A 198 3.37 2.18 0.95
C PHE A 198 2.04 1.45 0.73
N THR A 199 0.93 2.17 0.92
CA THR A 199 -0.41 1.74 0.49
C THR A 199 -1.18 2.95 -0.04
N SER A 200 -1.81 2.79 -1.22
CA SER A 200 -2.61 3.85 -1.84
C SER A 200 -3.98 3.98 -1.17
N PRO A 201 -4.65 5.14 -1.28
CA PRO A 201 -6.09 5.20 -1.06
C PRO A 201 -6.82 4.31 -2.10
N THR A 202 -8.05 3.92 -1.77
CA THR A 202 -8.94 3.23 -2.72
C THR A 202 -9.25 4.16 -3.90
N PRO A 203 -8.94 3.79 -5.16
CA PRO A 203 -9.33 4.56 -6.33
C PRO A 203 -10.84 4.73 -6.43
N THR A 204 -11.27 5.86 -6.99
CA THR A 204 -12.68 6.11 -7.33
C THR A 204 -12.88 6.08 -8.84
N LEU A 205 -14.09 5.77 -9.30
CA LEU A 205 -14.44 5.81 -10.73
C LEU A 205 -15.48 6.92 -10.96
N THR A 206 -15.30 7.70 -12.03
CA THR A 206 -16.23 8.76 -12.47
C THR A 206 -16.66 8.53 -13.93
N GLY A 207 -17.66 9.28 -14.41
CA GLY A 207 -18.19 9.13 -15.78
C GLY A 207 -19.38 8.18 -15.85
N ASP A 208 -19.49 7.43 -16.96
CA ASP A 208 -20.61 6.53 -17.20
C ASP A 208 -20.71 5.42 -16.14
N SER A 209 -21.92 4.88 -15.99
CA SER A 209 -22.10 3.66 -15.20
C SER A 209 -21.39 2.50 -15.88
N ARG A 210 -20.68 1.71 -15.08
CA ARG A 210 -19.90 0.56 -15.55
C ARG A 210 -20.82 -0.62 -15.79
N VAL A 211 -20.39 -1.54 -16.66
CA VAL A 211 -21.13 -2.76 -16.92
C VAL A 211 -20.64 -3.84 -15.95
N GLY A 212 -21.46 -4.17 -14.95
CA GLY A 212 -21.12 -5.19 -13.95
C GLY A 212 -19.97 -4.81 -13.02
N ASP A 213 -19.27 -5.82 -12.50
CA ASP A 213 -18.15 -5.67 -11.57
C ASP A 213 -16.88 -5.18 -12.28
N ILE A 214 -15.99 -4.56 -11.49
CA ILE A 214 -14.70 -4.06 -11.95
C ILE A 214 -13.58 -4.98 -11.47
N THR A 215 -12.69 -5.34 -12.39
CA THR A 215 -11.41 -6.00 -12.09
C THR A 215 -10.27 -5.00 -12.28
N TRP A 216 -9.41 -4.90 -11.27
CA TRP A 216 -8.24 -4.05 -11.26
C TRP A 216 -6.97 -4.84 -11.55
N THR A 217 -6.11 -4.29 -12.40
CA THR A 217 -4.79 -4.86 -12.73
C THR A 217 -3.71 -3.79 -12.67
N ILE A 218 -2.47 -4.21 -12.55
CA ILE A 218 -1.29 -3.35 -12.46
C ILE A 218 -0.26 -3.79 -13.50
N GLY A 219 0.33 -2.81 -14.18
CA GLY A 219 1.38 -2.98 -15.17
C GLY A 219 2.39 -1.83 -15.07
N GLY A 220 3.27 -1.72 -16.07
CA GLY A 220 4.35 -0.74 -16.09
C GLY A 220 5.71 -1.33 -15.69
N GLU A 221 6.72 -0.46 -15.61
CA GLU A 221 8.12 -0.86 -15.47
C GLU A 221 8.43 -1.50 -14.12
N ASP A 222 7.80 -1.00 -13.05
CA ASP A 222 8.01 -1.47 -11.68
C ASP A 222 6.87 -2.33 -11.16
N ALA A 223 6.00 -2.87 -12.03
CA ALA A 223 4.79 -3.59 -11.62
C ALA A 223 5.07 -4.77 -10.65
N ASP A 224 6.20 -5.45 -10.82
CA ASP A 224 6.64 -6.56 -9.97
C ASP A 224 7.06 -6.12 -8.55
N LYS A 225 7.19 -4.80 -8.31
CA LYS A 225 7.48 -4.19 -7.01
C LYS A 225 6.22 -3.88 -6.21
N PHE A 226 5.05 -4.05 -6.81
CA PHE A 226 3.75 -3.71 -6.22
C PHE A 226 2.81 -4.91 -6.21
N THR A 227 1.78 -4.80 -5.38
CA THR A 227 0.59 -5.65 -5.42
C THR A 227 -0.64 -4.78 -5.58
N ILE A 228 -1.63 -5.23 -6.35
CA ILE A 228 -2.94 -4.57 -6.46
C ILE A 228 -4.04 -5.53 -6.02
N ASN A 229 -4.99 -5.03 -5.23
CA ASN A 229 -6.19 -5.77 -4.92
C ASN A 229 -7.17 -5.70 -6.11
N ALA A 230 -7.41 -6.84 -6.75
CA ALA A 230 -8.22 -6.92 -7.97
C ALA A 230 -9.67 -6.45 -7.81
N LYS A 231 -10.22 -6.37 -6.59
CA LYS A 231 -11.62 -5.97 -6.33
C LYS A 231 -11.77 -4.48 -6.07
N ASN A 232 -10.82 -3.86 -5.39
CA ASN A 232 -10.95 -2.46 -4.95
C ASN A 232 -9.86 -1.52 -5.48
N GLY A 233 -8.86 -2.03 -6.20
CA GLY A 233 -7.83 -1.22 -6.84
C GLY A 233 -6.77 -0.64 -5.90
N VAL A 234 -6.76 -0.99 -4.61
CA VAL A 234 -5.73 -0.54 -3.66
C VAL A 234 -4.38 -1.15 -4.05
N VAL A 235 -3.37 -0.30 -4.16
CA VAL A 235 -1.98 -0.63 -4.52
C VAL A 235 -1.10 -0.59 -3.28
N SER A 236 -0.22 -1.58 -3.10
CA SER A 236 0.75 -1.63 -2.00
C SER A 236 2.16 -1.94 -2.50
N MET A 237 3.15 -1.44 -1.78
CA MET A 237 4.57 -1.73 -1.98
C MET A 237 5.25 -1.93 -0.63
N ILE A 238 6.10 -2.95 -0.53
CA ILE A 238 6.90 -3.20 0.68
C ILE A 238 7.85 -2.03 0.95
N ALA A 239 8.33 -1.94 2.19
CA ALA A 239 9.36 -0.98 2.56
C ALA A 239 10.59 -1.07 1.64
N ARG A 240 11.15 0.08 1.29
CA ARG A 240 12.34 0.24 0.45
C ARG A 240 13.48 0.89 1.24
N ASP A 241 14.69 0.68 0.76
CA ASP A 241 15.94 1.27 1.26
C ASP A 241 16.36 2.29 0.18
N TYR A 242 16.47 3.56 0.56
CA TYR A 242 16.73 4.65 -0.39
C TYR A 242 18.13 4.53 -1.00
N GLU A 243 19.11 4.08 -0.23
CA GLU A 243 20.49 3.85 -0.68
C GLU A 243 20.63 2.58 -1.53
N LYS A 244 19.63 1.69 -1.56
CA LYS A 244 19.59 0.48 -2.39
C LYS A 244 18.33 0.40 -3.26
N PRO A 245 18.19 1.31 -4.26
CA PRO A 245 17.01 1.35 -5.12
C PRO A 245 16.84 0.04 -5.90
N VAL A 246 15.60 -0.46 -5.95
CA VAL A 246 15.27 -1.71 -6.66
C VAL A 246 14.34 -1.49 -7.86
N ASP A 247 13.83 -0.28 -8.04
CA ASP A 247 13.19 0.20 -9.27
C ASP A 247 14.09 0.00 -10.49
N LYS A 248 13.46 0.08 -11.67
CA LYS A 248 14.08 -0.19 -12.96
C LYS A 248 15.27 0.74 -13.25
N ASP A 249 15.10 2.04 -13.07
CA ASP A 249 16.03 3.11 -13.42
C ASP A 249 16.89 3.61 -12.24
N LYS A 250 16.65 3.09 -11.03
CA LYS A 250 17.46 3.33 -9.82
C LYS A 250 17.40 4.79 -9.34
N ASP A 251 16.28 5.47 -9.57
CA ASP A 251 16.05 6.87 -9.22
C ASP A 251 15.16 7.07 -7.98
N ASN A 252 14.68 5.98 -7.36
CA ASN A 252 13.73 5.95 -6.23
C ASN A 252 12.32 6.51 -6.56
N ASP A 253 11.99 6.69 -7.84
CA ASP A 253 10.66 7.01 -8.35
C ASP A 253 10.05 5.79 -9.04
N TYR A 254 9.32 4.99 -8.27
CA TYR A 254 8.67 3.78 -8.75
C TYR A 254 7.44 4.13 -9.59
N LYS A 255 7.35 3.62 -10.83
CA LYS A 255 6.33 3.97 -11.82
C LYS A 255 5.53 2.74 -12.24
N VAL A 256 4.21 2.81 -12.05
CA VAL A 256 3.25 1.77 -12.44
C VAL A 256 2.03 2.38 -13.11
N THR A 257 1.33 1.57 -13.90
CA THR A 257 0.04 1.93 -14.48
C THR A 257 -1.01 0.98 -13.93
N ILE A 258 -2.07 1.53 -13.35
CA ILE A 258 -3.24 0.73 -12.94
C ILE A 258 -4.32 0.78 -14.01
N THR A 259 -5.00 -0.34 -14.21
CA THR A 259 -6.07 -0.48 -15.21
C THR A 259 -7.32 -1.06 -14.57
N ALA A 260 -8.45 -0.37 -14.72
CA ALA A 260 -9.77 -0.84 -14.32
C ALA A 260 -10.49 -1.37 -15.56
N THR A 261 -10.99 -2.60 -15.48
CA THR A 261 -11.74 -3.25 -16.56
C THR A 261 -13.11 -3.67 -16.03
N ASP A 262 -14.18 -3.24 -16.69
CA ASP A 262 -15.53 -3.72 -16.37
C ASP A 262 -15.83 -5.09 -16.99
N PHE A 263 -16.98 -5.66 -16.65
CA PHE A 263 -17.36 -6.99 -17.11
C PHE A 263 -17.49 -7.09 -18.64
N ASP A 264 -17.74 -5.96 -19.31
CA ASP A 264 -17.86 -5.87 -20.75
C ASP A 264 -16.60 -5.33 -21.44
N LYS A 265 -15.45 -5.41 -20.75
CA LYS A 265 -14.12 -5.04 -21.27
C LYS A 265 -13.98 -3.56 -21.63
N ASN A 266 -14.82 -2.68 -21.10
CA ASN A 266 -14.50 -1.25 -21.12
C ASN A 266 -13.39 -0.99 -20.10
N THR A 267 -12.41 -0.18 -20.48
CA THR A 267 -11.21 0.04 -19.67
C THR A 267 -10.88 1.51 -19.51
N ASP A 268 -10.30 1.85 -18.37
CA ASP A 268 -9.54 3.08 -18.19
C ASP A 268 -8.22 2.77 -17.48
N SER A 269 -7.20 3.59 -17.69
CA SER A 269 -5.87 3.40 -17.09
C SER A 269 -5.32 4.70 -16.53
N LYS A 270 -4.54 4.59 -15.46
CA LYS A 270 -3.94 5.72 -14.77
C LYS A 270 -2.53 5.39 -14.30
N ASP A 271 -1.60 6.30 -14.56
CA ASP A 271 -0.24 6.20 -14.05
C ASP A 271 -0.18 6.62 -12.58
N LEU A 272 0.60 5.86 -11.81
CA LEU A 272 0.93 6.09 -10.42
C LEU A 272 2.45 6.10 -10.29
N LYS A 273 2.97 7.20 -9.74
CA LYS A 273 4.36 7.28 -9.28
C LYS A 273 4.39 7.14 -7.76
N VAL A 274 5.41 6.53 -7.17
CA VAL A 274 5.63 6.52 -5.72
C VAL A 274 7.09 6.88 -5.47
N LYS A 275 7.33 8.00 -4.80
CA LYS A 275 8.69 8.46 -4.47
C LYS A 275 9.10 7.93 -3.10
N VAL A 276 10.18 7.16 -3.05
CA VAL A 276 10.82 6.82 -1.77
C VAL A 276 11.70 7.99 -1.35
N THR A 277 11.47 8.54 -0.16
CA THR A 277 12.26 9.65 0.38
C THR A 277 13.28 9.15 1.39
N ASN A 278 14.51 9.65 1.28
CA ASN A 278 15.59 9.37 2.20
C ASN A 278 15.24 9.82 3.64
N VAL A 279 15.48 8.94 4.59
CA VAL A 279 15.49 9.22 6.02
C VAL A 279 16.90 9.01 6.53
N HIS A 280 17.46 10.02 7.19
CA HIS A 280 18.83 9.93 7.68
C HIS A 280 19.06 8.73 8.62
N GLU A 281 19.94 7.82 8.19
CA GLU A 281 20.32 6.63 8.96
C GLU A 281 21.66 6.84 9.67
N PHE A 282 21.63 7.02 10.99
CA PHE A 282 22.87 7.15 11.76
C PHE A 282 23.44 5.79 12.13
N VAL A 283 24.67 5.51 11.67
CA VAL A 283 25.47 4.36 12.09
C VAL A 283 26.44 4.79 13.18
N SER A 284 26.29 4.21 14.37
CA SER A 284 27.21 4.45 15.49
C SER A 284 28.61 3.92 15.17
N SER A 285 29.63 4.71 15.48
CA SER A 285 31.05 4.36 15.33
C SER A 285 31.74 4.34 16.70
N GLU A 286 32.79 3.53 16.85
CA GLU A 286 33.54 3.40 18.11
C GLU A 286 34.81 4.27 18.12
N TYR A 287 35.10 4.87 19.27
CA TYR A 287 36.23 5.76 19.49
C TYR A 287 36.88 5.46 20.84
N SER A 288 38.21 5.46 20.94
CA SER A 288 38.91 5.16 22.20
C SER A 288 39.84 6.29 22.63
N VAL A 289 39.81 6.63 23.92
CA VAL A 289 40.75 7.56 24.57
C VAL A 289 41.02 7.10 26.00
N ALA A 290 42.26 7.21 26.46
CA ALA A 290 42.67 6.85 27.82
C ALA A 290 42.20 5.44 28.29
N GLY A 291 42.21 4.46 27.38
CA GLY A 291 41.81 3.08 27.68
C GLY A 291 40.30 2.83 27.76
N VAL A 292 39.46 3.84 27.50
CA VAL A 292 37.99 3.71 27.49
C VAL A 292 37.47 3.82 26.05
N THR A 293 36.55 2.93 25.68
CA THR A 293 35.88 2.91 24.37
C THR A 293 34.47 3.50 24.47
N TYR A 294 34.19 4.46 23.59
CA TYR A 294 32.95 5.21 23.46
C TYR A 294 32.28 4.90 22.14
N ARG A 295 30.99 5.21 22.06
CA ARG A 295 30.21 5.18 20.82
C ARG A 295 29.75 6.57 20.45
N SER A 296 29.62 6.83 19.16
CA SER A 296 28.94 8.04 18.70
C SER A 296 27.42 7.88 18.79
N VAL A 297 26.73 8.96 19.16
CA VAL A 297 25.27 9.10 19.12
C VAL A 297 24.90 10.35 18.33
N HIS A 298 23.82 10.28 17.58
CA HIS A 298 23.32 11.39 16.76
C HIS A 298 22.20 12.11 17.48
N SER A 299 22.30 13.44 17.54
CA SER A 299 21.22 14.27 18.07
C SER A 299 20.06 14.27 17.08
N PRO A 300 18.84 13.86 17.50
CA PRO A 300 17.65 14.02 16.70
C PRO A 300 17.22 15.50 16.59
N ASN A 301 17.82 16.38 17.39
CA ASN A 301 17.38 17.76 17.57
C ASN A 301 18.27 18.78 16.84
N THR A 302 19.58 18.54 16.81
CA THR A 302 20.57 19.43 16.19
C THR A 302 21.24 18.83 14.95
N GLY A 303 21.14 17.51 14.74
CA GLY A 303 21.93 16.80 13.72
C GLY A 303 23.42 16.67 14.08
N ARG A 304 23.83 17.08 15.29
CA ARG A 304 25.21 16.96 15.76
C ARG A 304 25.48 15.56 16.29
N VAL A 305 26.75 15.16 16.24
CA VAL A 305 27.20 13.85 16.76
C VAL A 305 27.94 14.06 18.08
N TRP A 306 27.59 13.27 19.08
CA TRP A 306 28.13 13.32 20.44
C TRP A 306 28.73 11.97 20.85
N LEU A 307 29.55 11.96 21.90
CA LEU A 307 29.88 10.70 22.58
C LEU A 307 28.74 10.24 23.49
N ASP A 308 28.52 8.92 23.53
CA ASP A 308 27.44 8.24 24.25
C ASP A 308 27.45 8.46 25.78
N ARG A 309 28.59 8.80 26.38
CA ARG A 309 28.76 9.01 27.83
C ARG A 309 29.82 10.06 28.18
N ASN A 310 29.88 10.46 29.46
CA ASN A 310 30.89 11.39 29.96
C ASN A 310 32.29 10.76 29.80
N LEU A 311 33.32 11.58 29.58
CA LEU A 311 34.69 11.07 29.54
C LEU A 311 35.05 10.36 30.85
N GLY A 312 35.63 9.18 30.73
CA GLY A 312 36.02 8.30 31.84
C GLY A 312 34.92 7.39 32.36
N ALA A 313 33.70 7.44 31.81
CA ALA A 313 32.60 6.60 32.29
C ALA A 313 32.69 5.16 31.78
N ASP A 314 32.41 4.19 32.65
CA ASP A 314 32.42 2.77 32.32
C ASP A 314 31.21 2.35 31.47
N GLN A 315 30.10 3.08 31.59
CA GLN A 315 28.86 2.78 30.86
C GLN A 315 28.00 4.03 30.61
N VAL A 316 27.09 3.94 29.63
CA VAL A 316 25.99 4.90 29.47
C VAL A 316 25.08 4.82 30.70
N ALA A 317 24.60 5.97 31.18
CA ALA A 317 23.79 6.03 32.40
C ALA A 317 22.51 5.18 32.28
N LYS A 318 22.27 4.34 33.30
CA LYS A 318 21.03 3.56 33.43
C LYS A 318 19.95 4.25 34.26
N PHE A 319 20.37 5.18 35.12
CA PHE A 319 19.53 6.09 35.91
C PHE A 319 20.35 7.33 36.27
N LYS A 320 19.71 8.42 36.72
CA LYS A 320 20.39 9.71 36.94
C LYS A 320 21.56 9.66 37.93
N GLY A 321 21.49 8.79 38.94
CA GLY A 321 22.53 8.59 39.97
C GLY A 321 23.51 7.44 39.71
N ASP A 322 23.61 6.96 38.46
CA ASP A 322 24.42 5.80 38.12
C ASP A 322 25.92 6.12 38.21
N GLN A 323 26.56 5.74 39.32
CA GLN A 323 27.96 6.04 39.59
C GLN A 323 28.93 5.56 38.50
N LYS A 324 28.62 4.46 37.81
CA LYS A 324 29.45 3.94 36.71
C LYS A 324 29.40 4.81 35.44
N SER A 325 28.41 5.70 35.36
CA SER A 325 28.24 6.62 34.23
C SER A 325 28.82 8.01 34.46
N TYR A 326 29.26 8.30 35.69
CA TYR A 326 29.66 9.64 36.09
C TYR A 326 30.91 10.14 35.35
N GLY A 327 31.85 9.23 35.09
CA GLY A 327 33.13 9.57 34.47
C GLY A 327 34.03 10.42 35.37
N TYR A 328 35.02 11.04 34.75
CA TYR A 328 36.05 11.85 35.41
C TYR A 328 35.61 13.31 35.66
N LEU A 329 36.36 14.02 36.51
CA LEU A 329 36.10 15.41 36.92
C LEU A 329 37.33 16.27 36.62
N TYR A 330 37.33 16.94 35.47
CA TYR A 330 38.48 17.68 34.95
C TYR A 330 38.52 19.12 35.48
N GLN A 331 39.72 19.62 35.78
CA GLN A 331 39.96 21.05 35.95
C GLN A 331 40.01 21.73 34.59
N TRP A 332 39.45 22.94 34.48
CA TRP A 332 39.14 23.53 33.18
C TRP A 332 40.40 23.80 32.34
N GLY A 333 40.36 23.38 31.07
CA GLY A 333 41.47 23.50 30.13
C GLY A 333 42.69 22.62 30.41
N ARG A 334 42.62 21.70 31.39
CA ARG A 334 43.72 20.79 31.74
C ARG A 334 43.71 19.53 30.86
N ALA A 335 44.89 18.99 30.56
CA ALA A 335 45.04 17.73 29.85
C ALA A 335 44.77 16.53 30.79
N HIS A 336 44.54 15.36 30.21
CA HIS A 336 44.39 14.10 30.95
C HIS A 336 45.76 13.70 31.54
N ASP A 337 45.91 13.88 32.86
CA ASP A 337 47.18 13.69 33.57
C ASP A 337 47.02 13.04 34.95
N GLN A 338 45.87 12.37 35.17
CA GLN A 338 45.40 11.72 36.40
C GLN A 338 44.72 12.62 37.41
N HIS A 339 44.77 13.96 37.28
CA HIS A 339 44.08 14.86 38.19
C HIS A 339 42.56 14.64 38.18
N GLU A 340 42.02 14.28 37.02
CA GLU A 340 40.59 14.13 36.77
C GLU A 340 39.96 12.93 37.47
N GLN A 341 40.78 11.99 37.95
CA GLN A 341 40.30 10.87 38.73
C GLN A 341 39.66 11.38 40.01
N ARG A 342 38.48 10.84 40.33
CA ARG A 342 37.74 11.19 41.55
C ARG A 342 38.53 10.90 42.83
N THR A 343 39.49 9.98 42.76
CA THR A 343 40.37 9.54 43.85
C THR A 343 41.77 10.16 43.82
N SER A 344 42.08 11.07 42.89
CA SER A 344 43.41 11.66 42.78
C SER A 344 43.78 12.47 44.04
N GLY A 345 45.07 12.50 44.38
CA GLY A 345 45.59 13.35 45.46
C GLY A 345 45.42 14.84 45.17
N THR A 346 45.59 15.68 46.20
CA THR A 346 45.45 17.15 46.07
C THR A 346 46.76 17.88 46.30
N SER A 347 46.86 19.12 45.79
CA SER A 347 48.00 20.03 46.02
C SER A 347 47.54 21.48 45.99
N SER A 348 48.09 22.34 46.84
CA SER A 348 47.84 23.79 46.78
C SER A 348 48.79 24.54 45.83
N LYS A 349 49.79 23.85 45.25
CA LYS A 349 50.79 24.46 44.38
C LYS A 349 50.32 24.47 42.93
N GLN A 350 49.98 25.66 42.41
CA GLN A 350 49.65 25.84 40.99
C GLN A 350 50.84 25.50 40.08
N PHE A 351 50.53 25.03 38.89
CA PHE A 351 51.51 24.91 37.81
C PHE A 351 51.80 26.29 37.19
N THR A 352 53.00 26.48 36.65
CA THR A 352 53.41 27.75 36.01
C THR A 352 53.36 27.69 34.48
N SER A 353 52.96 26.55 33.91
CA SER A 353 52.88 26.32 32.46
C SER A 353 51.83 25.26 32.15
N LEU A 354 51.14 25.41 31.01
CA LEU A 354 50.15 24.45 30.51
C LEU A 354 50.75 23.09 30.09
N LYS A 355 52.05 23.03 29.82
CA LYS A 355 52.73 21.82 29.31
C LYS A 355 53.38 20.96 30.40
N ASN A 356 53.59 21.52 31.59
CA ASN A 356 54.41 20.92 32.65
C ASN A 356 53.55 20.41 33.81
N THR A 357 52.44 19.74 33.52
CA THR A 357 51.50 19.28 34.56
C THR A 357 51.91 17.96 35.24
N GLY A 358 53.08 17.43 34.88
CA GLY A 358 53.63 16.17 35.39
C GLY A 358 53.06 14.98 34.63
N VAL A 359 53.93 14.14 34.05
CA VAL A 359 53.51 12.87 33.47
C VAL A 359 53.09 11.91 34.59
N ASN A 360 51.84 11.45 34.55
CA ASN A 360 51.28 10.35 35.35
C ASN A 360 51.26 10.50 36.88
N ASN A 361 50.87 11.67 37.41
CA ASN A 361 50.33 11.84 38.78
C ASN A 361 50.00 13.32 39.08
N GLY A 362 49.41 14.05 38.13
CA GLY A 362 49.03 15.43 38.36
C GLY A 362 48.04 15.52 39.53
N PRO A 363 48.37 16.16 40.67
CA PRO A 363 47.40 16.31 41.75
C PRO A 363 46.27 17.24 41.31
N PHE A 364 45.08 17.05 41.88
CA PHE A 364 44.01 18.02 41.75
C PHE A 364 44.37 19.29 42.53
N ILE A 365 44.41 20.43 41.85
CA ILE A 365 44.86 21.68 42.47
C ILE A 365 43.74 22.30 43.30
N ILE A 366 44.03 22.59 44.57
CA ILE A 366 43.10 23.13 45.57
C ILE A 366 43.56 24.48 46.10
N GLY A 367 42.67 25.19 46.79
CA GLY A 367 42.99 26.46 47.49
C GLY A 367 43.27 27.65 46.57
N ASN A 368 43.18 27.46 45.26
CA ASN A 368 43.32 28.48 44.23
C ASN A 368 42.08 28.44 43.34
N SER A 369 41.80 29.54 42.66
CA SER A 369 40.67 29.65 41.74
C SER A 369 41.00 29.13 40.32
N ASP A 370 42.28 28.86 40.02
CA ASP A 370 42.72 28.13 38.82
C ASP A 370 43.80 27.10 39.20
N TRP A 371 44.04 26.09 38.37
CA TRP A 371 45.08 25.07 38.60
C TRP A 371 46.48 25.53 38.13
N THR A 372 46.54 26.61 37.36
CA THR A 372 47.75 27.16 36.76
C THR A 372 47.79 28.68 36.87
N SER A 373 48.99 29.26 36.91
CA SER A 373 49.19 30.71 36.78
C SER A 373 49.36 31.15 35.32
N ALA A 374 49.39 30.21 34.37
CA ALA A 374 49.51 30.50 32.94
C ALA A 374 48.14 30.65 32.26
N ASP A 375 48.09 31.41 31.16
CA ASP A 375 46.87 31.57 30.33
C ASP A 375 45.66 32.05 31.15
N SER A 376 45.82 33.13 31.92
CA SER A 376 44.75 33.71 32.75
C SER A 376 43.52 34.09 31.91
N ALA A 377 43.71 34.54 30.66
CA ALA A 377 42.61 34.81 29.73
C ALA A 377 41.90 33.53 29.22
N GLY A 378 42.53 32.35 29.34
CA GLY A 378 41.95 31.07 28.91
C GLY A 378 41.95 30.82 27.40
N LYS A 379 42.58 31.70 26.59
CA LYS A 379 42.52 31.65 25.12
C LYS A 379 43.24 30.43 24.56
N GLU A 380 44.37 30.05 25.14
CA GLU A 380 45.13 28.87 24.69
C GLU A 380 44.42 27.57 25.08
N ARG A 381 43.83 27.53 26.28
CA ARG A 381 43.01 26.41 26.75
C ARG A 381 41.72 26.24 25.93
N GLU A 382 41.02 27.33 25.61
CA GLU A 382 39.85 27.31 24.72
C GLU A 382 40.21 26.71 23.36
N LYS A 383 41.30 27.18 22.75
CA LYS A 383 41.80 26.68 21.46
C LYS A 383 42.17 25.20 21.53
N SER A 384 42.85 24.78 22.61
CA SER A 384 43.23 23.38 22.83
C SER A 384 42.01 22.47 22.94
N TRP A 385 41.04 22.83 23.78
CA TRP A 385 39.80 22.07 24.00
C TRP A 385 38.85 22.09 22.79
N GLY A 386 38.98 23.08 21.91
CA GLY A 386 38.22 23.19 20.66
C GLY A 386 38.83 22.46 19.45
N ALA A 387 40.04 21.92 19.55
CA ALA A 387 40.68 21.19 18.45
C ALA A 387 40.17 19.74 18.33
N ALA A 388 40.30 19.13 17.16
CA ALA A 388 39.94 17.72 16.96
C ALA A 388 40.89 16.79 17.74
N GLY A 389 40.34 15.99 18.64
CA GLY A 389 41.13 15.25 19.63
C GLY A 389 41.78 16.15 20.68
N GLY A 390 41.31 17.39 20.78
CA GLY A 390 41.85 18.42 21.64
C GLY A 390 41.57 18.18 23.12
N GLY A 391 42.53 18.59 23.95
CA GLY A 391 42.48 18.48 25.41
C GLY A 391 42.48 17.05 25.94
N VAL A 392 41.33 16.40 25.81
CA VAL A 392 40.98 15.10 26.43
C VAL A 392 40.00 14.25 25.62
N CYS A 393 39.38 14.78 24.55
CA CYS A 393 38.44 14.02 23.71
C CYS A 393 39.18 13.17 22.65
N PRO A 394 38.61 12.04 22.18
CA PRO A 394 39.15 11.32 21.03
C PRO A 394 38.91 12.08 19.72
N LYS A 395 39.72 11.88 18.68
CA LYS A 395 39.40 12.41 17.33
C LYS A 395 38.18 11.68 16.74
N PRO A 396 37.26 12.37 16.03
CA PRO A 396 37.23 13.80 15.67
C PRO A 396 36.41 14.65 16.65
N PHE A 397 36.35 14.30 17.92
CA PHE A 397 35.57 15.04 18.92
C PHE A 397 36.41 16.16 19.57
N LYS A 398 35.68 17.14 20.11
CA LYS A 398 36.17 18.27 20.91
C LYS A 398 35.23 18.50 22.10
N ILE A 399 35.63 19.37 23.00
CA ILE A 399 34.74 19.86 24.06
C ILE A 399 33.85 20.95 23.44
N PRO A 400 32.52 20.92 23.66
CA PRO A 400 31.60 21.87 23.05
C PRO A 400 31.88 23.29 23.54
N SER A 401 31.70 24.29 22.67
CA SER A 401 31.55 25.66 23.14
C SER A 401 30.26 25.83 23.94
N LYS A 402 30.13 26.94 24.65
CA LYS A 402 28.88 27.32 25.31
C LYS A 402 27.71 27.27 24.32
N GLU A 403 27.88 27.87 23.15
CA GLU A 403 26.83 27.97 22.12
C GLU A 403 26.42 26.59 21.59
N GLU A 404 27.39 25.69 21.34
CA GLU A 404 27.12 24.33 20.86
C GLU A 404 26.38 23.49 21.91
N LEU A 405 26.75 23.62 23.19
CA LEU A 405 26.07 22.91 24.26
C LEU A 405 24.69 23.52 24.53
N GLU A 406 24.58 24.84 24.49
CA GLU A 406 23.33 25.58 24.74
C GLU A 406 22.28 25.24 23.70
N GLU A 407 22.64 25.22 22.41
CA GLU A 407 21.73 24.81 21.34
C GLU A 407 21.18 23.38 21.57
N GLU A 408 22.05 22.44 21.95
CA GLU A 408 21.65 21.06 22.20
C GLU A 408 20.73 20.93 23.43
N MET A 409 21.08 21.57 24.54
CA MET A 409 20.29 21.52 25.77
C MET A 409 18.90 22.14 25.56
N THR A 410 18.83 23.28 24.87
CA THR A 410 17.57 23.96 24.55
C THR A 410 16.70 23.13 23.60
N LYS A 411 17.24 22.65 22.48
CA LYS A 411 16.44 21.85 21.53
C LYS A 411 16.06 20.48 22.07
N SER A 412 16.83 19.94 23.02
CA SER A 412 16.49 18.71 23.75
C SER A 412 15.54 18.94 24.94
N ASN A 413 15.11 20.18 25.18
CA ASN A 413 14.22 20.59 26.27
C ASN A 413 14.72 20.12 27.66
N ILE A 414 16.03 20.26 27.91
CA ILE A 414 16.63 19.89 29.19
C ILE A 414 16.40 21.04 30.18
N THR A 415 15.59 20.78 31.20
CA THR A 415 15.13 21.77 32.20
C THR A 415 15.52 21.41 33.64
N ASN A 416 15.97 20.17 33.86
CA ASN A 416 16.40 19.64 35.16
C ASN A 416 17.19 18.33 34.94
N ALA A 417 17.67 17.70 36.01
CA ALA A 417 18.41 16.45 35.93
C ALA A 417 17.59 15.27 35.37
N ASP A 418 16.27 15.23 35.58
CA ASP A 418 15.41 14.15 35.08
C ASP A 418 15.25 14.20 33.56
N SER A 419 15.05 15.39 33.00
CA SER A 419 15.03 15.63 31.55
C SER A 419 16.41 15.41 30.93
N ALA A 420 17.49 15.79 31.62
CA ALA A 420 18.86 15.52 31.17
C ALA A 420 19.14 14.01 31.03
N PHE A 421 18.73 13.20 32.01
CA PHE A 421 18.83 11.74 31.95
C PHE A 421 17.87 11.13 30.92
N SER A 422 16.67 11.70 30.75
CA SER A 422 15.68 11.16 29.82
C SER A 422 16.03 11.43 28.35
N SER A 423 16.81 12.48 28.08
CA SER A 423 17.29 12.86 26.74
C SER A 423 18.10 11.74 26.04
N PHE A 424 18.36 11.93 24.74
CA PHE A 424 19.19 10.99 23.96
C PHE A 424 20.65 10.88 24.48
N LEU A 425 21.14 11.90 25.21
CA LEU A 425 22.50 11.92 25.76
C LEU A 425 22.64 11.15 27.09
N LYS A 426 21.54 10.78 27.74
CA LYS A 426 21.52 10.07 29.04
C LYS A 426 22.47 10.70 30.06
N ILE A 427 22.37 12.01 30.29
CA ILE A 427 23.35 12.75 31.12
C ILE A 427 23.09 12.45 32.60
N PRO A 428 24.08 11.91 33.33
CA PRO A 428 23.92 11.60 34.76
C PRO A 428 24.22 12.82 35.65
N SER A 429 23.68 12.78 36.86
CA SER A 429 23.96 13.75 37.94
C SER A 429 25.30 13.46 38.61
N ALA A 430 26.39 13.58 37.84
CA ALA A 430 27.74 13.16 38.23
C ALA A 430 28.41 14.01 39.33
N GLY A 431 27.79 15.14 39.70
CA GLY A 431 28.32 16.07 40.70
C GLY A 431 29.62 16.75 40.25
N TYR A 432 30.36 17.27 41.22
CA TYR A 432 31.60 18.00 40.99
C TYR A 432 32.63 17.75 42.10
N ARG A 433 33.88 18.14 41.85
CA ARG A 433 34.94 18.24 42.85
C ARG A 433 35.22 19.71 43.12
N SER A 434 35.06 20.13 44.37
CA SER A 434 35.24 21.53 44.75
C SER A 434 36.71 21.95 44.75
N LYS A 435 36.98 23.26 44.76
CA LYS A 435 38.34 23.80 44.94
C LYS A 435 39.00 23.47 46.28
N SER A 436 38.24 22.90 47.23
CA SER A 436 38.80 22.36 48.48
C SER A 436 39.19 20.88 48.34
N GLY A 437 38.94 20.27 47.18
CA GLY A 437 39.26 18.87 46.88
C GLY A 437 38.16 17.88 47.21
N ASN A 438 37.06 18.33 47.84
CA ASN A 438 35.96 17.48 48.28
C ASN A 438 34.99 17.19 47.12
N ILE A 439 34.45 15.97 47.08
CA ILE A 439 33.34 15.57 46.21
C ILE A 439 32.11 15.42 47.10
N PRO A 440 31.15 16.36 47.09
CA PRO A 440 29.99 16.28 47.97
C PRO A 440 29.10 15.08 47.63
N GLU A 441 28.92 14.16 48.57
CA GLU A 441 28.13 12.93 48.37
C GLU A 441 26.62 13.22 48.18
N ASN A 442 26.12 14.31 48.78
CA ASN A 442 24.68 14.66 48.83
C ASN A 442 24.26 15.77 47.85
N HIS A 443 25.14 16.20 46.93
CA HIS A 443 24.80 17.17 45.89
C HIS A 443 24.98 16.59 44.48
N PRO A 444 24.24 15.52 44.11
CA PRO A 444 24.25 15.10 42.74
C PRO A 444 23.56 16.21 41.92
N ALA A 445 24.22 16.65 40.86
CA ALA A 445 23.71 17.58 39.88
C ALA A 445 24.38 17.27 38.56
N VAL A 446 23.75 17.67 37.46
CA VAL A 446 24.40 17.62 36.14
C VAL A 446 25.31 18.83 36.08
N LEU A 447 26.63 18.62 35.97
CA LEU A 447 27.60 19.70 35.73
C LEU A 447 28.52 19.31 34.57
N LEU A 448 28.46 20.07 33.48
CA LEU A 448 29.26 19.84 32.29
C LEU A 448 30.09 21.06 31.94
N TRP A 449 31.39 20.86 31.77
CA TRP A 449 32.25 21.91 31.24
C TRP A 449 31.93 22.23 29.77
N THR A 450 32.00 23.51 29.44
CA THR A 450 32.19 23.99 28.06
C THR A 450 33.66 24.37 27.87
N ARG A 451 34.11 24.53 26.62
CA ARG A 451 35.43 25.10 26.32
C ARG A 451 35.48 26.64 26.39
N SER A 452 34.36 27.30 26.62
CA SER A 452 34.27 28.76 26.52
C SER A 452 34.74 29.43 27.82
N PRO A 453 35.77 30.30 27.77
CA PRO A 453 36.11 31.17 28.88
C PRO A 453 35.06 32.29 29.01
N VAL A 454 35.11 33.04 30.10
CA VAL A 454 34.33 34.28 30.23
C VAL A 454 34.84 35.32 29.21
N PRO A 455 33.98 36.00 28.45
CA PRO A 455 34.39 37.02 27.49
C PRO A 455 34.87 38.27 28.24
N ASP A 456 35.93 38.90 27.74
CA ASP A 456 36.49 40.12 28.32
C ASP A 456 36.73 40.04 29.84
N PRO A 457 37.50 39.05 30.32
CA PRO A 457 37.72 38.86 31.74
C PRO A 457 38.31 40.13 32.35
N VAL A 458 37.70 40.64 33.43
CA VAL A 458 38.36 41.64 34.26
C VAL A 458 39.66 41.03 34.78
N VAL A 459 40.72 41.81 34.99
CA VAL A 459 41.98 41.29 35.53
C VAL A 459 41.70 40.55 36.84
N GLY A 460 41.78 39.21 36.82
CA GLY A 460 41.43 38.33 37.93
C GLY A 460 40.28 37.36 37.67
N ASP A 461 39.48 37.55 36.62
CA ASP A 461 38.41 36.61 36.22
C ASP A 461 39.01 35.32 35.65
N ILE A 462 38.93 34.29 36.47
CA ILE A 462 39.49 32.94 36.24
C ILE A 462 38.39 31.88 36.21
N ASP A 463 37.20 32.32 35.82
CA ASP A 463 36.04 31.46 35.63
C ASP A 463 35.95 30.96 34.19
N ALA A 464 35.16 29.91 34.00
CA ALA A 464 34.74 29.41 32.69
C ALA A 464 33.27 28.99 32.71
N TYR A 465 32.65 28.90 31.53
CA TYR A 465 31.25 28.50 31.42
C TYR A 465 31.06 27.00 31.61
N TYR A 466 30.05 26.65 32.39
CA TYR A 466 29.55 25.30 32.55
C TYR A 466 28.03 25.28 32.45
N PHE A 467 27.49 24.12 32.07
CA PHE A 467 26.06 23.85 32.14
C PHE A 467 25.73 23.17 33.47
N THR A 468 24.64 23.58 34.11
CA THR A 468 24.08 22.93 35.29
C THR A 468 22.64 22.50 35.05
N ALA A 469 22.22 21.38 35.66
CA ALA A 469 20.81 21.05 35.82
C ALA A 469 20.55 20.44 37.21
N SER A 470 19.62 21.07 37.95
CA SER A 470 19.28 20.71 39.32
C SER A 470 18.45 19.43 39.41
N ILE A 471 18.57 18.70 40.52
CA ILE A 471 17.76 17.49 40.80
C ILE A 471 16.38 17.84 41.34
N ASN A 472 16.25 18.95 42.08
CA ASN A 472 15.06 19.19 42.89
C ASN A 472 14.10 20.21 42.27
N ASN A 473 14.55 20.99 41.28
CA ASN A 473 13.79 22.06 40.65
C ASN A 473 14.03 22.11 39.14
N ASN A 474 13.16 22.80 38.41
CA ASN A 474 13.31 23.12 36.99
C ASN A 474 14.31 24.27 36.80
N ASP A 475 15.55 24.02 37.20
CA ASP A 475 16.64 24.98 37.13
C ASP A 475 17.80 24.33 36.37
N ALA A 476 17.84 24.63 35.07
CA ALA A 476 18.93 24.28 34.18
C ALA A 476 19.38 25.51 33.41
N GLY A 477 20.69 25.68 33.29
CA GLY A 477 21.24 26.89 32.71
C GLY A 477 22.75 26.89 32.62
N PHE A 478 23.28 27.96 32.03
CA PHE A 478 24.71 28.19 31.92
C PHE A 478 25.16 29.23 32.93
N HIS A 479 26.22 28.89 33.67
CA HIS A 479 26.82 29.77 34.66
C HIS A 479 28.33 29.74 34.52
N THR A 480 29.00 30.57 35.31
CA THR A 480 30.46 30.62 35.41
C THR A 480 30.89 30.07 36.75
N ILE A 481 32.03 29.38 36.77
CA ILE A 481 32.68 28.94 38.01
C ILE A 481 34.19 28.90 37.81
N GLU A 482 34.92 29.06 38.90
CA GLU A 482 36.38 29.02 38.96
C GLU A 482 36.94 27.76 38.29
N ARG A 483 37.96 27.93 37.45
CA ARG A 483 38.58 26.87 36.64
C ARG A 483 39.24 25.75 37.44
N SER A 484 39.47 25.94 38.74
CA SER A 484 39.97 24.91 39.65
C SER A 484 38.93 23.85 40.04
N TYR A 485 37.64 24.08 39.79
CA TYR A 485 36.61 23.05 40.01
C TYR A 485 36.75 21.88 39.03
N GLY A 486 36.43 20.68 39.49
CA GLY A 486 36.42 19.47 38.69
C GLY A 486 35.01 19.15 38.22
N LEU A 487 34.72 19.28 36.92
CA LEU A 487 33.42 18.95 36.33
C LEU A 487 33.54 17.89 35.24
N SER A 488 32.40 17.28 34.89
CA SER A 488 32.35 16.27 33.84
C SER A 488 32.47 16.89 32.44
N ILE A 489 32.92 16.11 31.47
CA ILE A 489 33.05 16.52 30.08
C ILE A 489 32.24 15.59 29.18
N ARG A 490 31.49 16.19 28.25
CA ARG A 490 30.75 15.50 27.19
C ARG A 490 31.22 16.01 25.82
N CYS A 491 31.82 15.16 25.01
CA CYS A 491 32.43 15.59 23.74
C CYS A 491 31.43 15.61 22.57
N ILE A 492 31.63 16.58 21.67
CA ILE A 492 30.88 16.79 20.43
C ILE A 492 31.81 16.66 19.23
N SER A 493 31.34 16.13 18.11
CA SER A 493 32.10 16.02 16.86
C SER A 493 32.43 17.40 16.29
N ILE A 494 33.64 17.56 15.73
CA ILE A 494 34.01 18.75 14.97
C ILE A 494 33.31 18.82 13.60
N HIS A 495 32.72 17.72 13.14
CA HIS A 495 31.97 17.68 11.90
C HIS A 495 30.49 17.95 12.18
N ASP A 496 29.97 19.00 11.56
CA ASP A 496 28.54 19.22 11.40
C ASP A 496 28.07 18.38 10.20
N GLN A 497 27.26 17.34 10.44
CA GLN A 497 26.82 16.47 9.36
C GLN A 497 25.85 17.18 8.41
N PHE A 498 25.16 18.24 8.83
CA PHE A 498 24.31 19.03 7.92
C PHE A 498 25.13 19.63 6.77
N LEU A 499 26.36 20.10 7.06
CA LEU A 499 27.29 20.60 6.05
C LEU A 499 27.98 19.49 5.24
N HIS A 500 28.17 18.30 5.82
CA HIS A 500 28.72 17.15 5.10
C HIS A 500 27.72 16.59 4.08
N GLN A 501 26.43 16.56 4.43
CA GLN A 501 25.35 16.11 3.56
C GLN A 501 25.13 17.07 2.38
N ILE A 502 25.18 18.40 2.60
CA ILE A 502 25.21 19.41 1.53
C ILE A 502 26.41 19.16 0.60
N LYS A 503 27.60 18.90 1.16
CA LYS A 503 28.80 18.64 0.35
C LYS A 503 28.74 17.31 -0.41
N GLN A 504 28.14 16.26 0.15
CA GLN A 504 27.94 14.97 -0.53
C GLN A 504 26.88 15.07 -1.62
N THR A 505 25.69 15.63 -1.34
CA THR A 505 24.65 15.84 -2.37
C THR A 505 25.14 16.76 -3.50
N HIS A 506 25.93 17.80 -3.21
CA HIS A 506 26.55 18.60 -4.27
C HIS A 506 27.65 17.85 -5.03
N LYS A 507 28.44 16.97 -4.39
CA LYS A 507 29.41 16.11 -5.08
C LYS A 507 28.71 15.13 -6.01
N ASP A 508 27.66 14.46 -5.55
CA ASP A 508 26.92 13.47 -6.33
C ASP A 508 26.15 14.13 -7.48
N ALA A 509 25.60 15.34 -7.26
CA ALA A 509 25.02 16.16 -8.32
C ALA A 509 26.07 16.66 -9.34
N PHE A 510 27.30 16.97 -8.89
CA PHE A 510 28.38 17.41 -9.78
C PHE A 510 28.93 16.24 -10.61
N ILE A 511 29.07 15.05 -10.03
CA ILE A 511 29.48 13.83 -10.73
C ILE A 511 28.45 13.43 -11.80
N LYS A 512 27.15 13.41 -11.45
CA LYS A 512 26.07 13.16 -12.42
C LYS A 512 26.07 14.17 -13.58
N LYS A 513 26.40 15.44 -13.32
CA LYS A 513 26.47 16.48 -14.36
C LYS A 513 27.70 16.33 -15.27
N THR A 514 28.82 15.84 -14.74
CA THR A 514 30.03 15.57 -15.54
C THR A 514 29.91 14.32 -16.41
N ASP A 515 29.14 13.32 -16.00
CA ASP A 515 28.89 12.12 -16.83
C ASP A 515 27.93 12.44 -17.99
N VAL A 516 26.93 13.30 -17.80
CA VAL A 516 26.03 13.78 -18.88
C VAL A 516 26.76 14.66 -19.90
N LEU A 517 27.86 15.32 -19.52
CA LEU A 517 28.65 16.16 -20.43
C LEU A 517 29.70 15.37 -21.23
N LYS A 518 30.13 14.19 -20.76
CA LYS A 518 31.06 13.32 -21.51
C LYS A 518 30.38 12.55 -22.64
N ASP A 519 29.07 12.33 -22.56
CA ASP A 519 28.29 11.59 -23.55
C ASP A 519 27.76 12.46 -24.72
N LYS A 520 28.14 13.76 -24.76
CA LYS A 520 27.71 14.71 -25.81
C LYS A 520 28.83 15.27 -26.68
N THR A 521 30.04 14.70 -26.61
CA THR A 521 31.13 15.08 -27.51
C THR A 521 31.48 13.93 -28.44
N GLU A 522 30.65 13.69 -29.44
CA GLU A 522 31.11 13.05 -30.69
C GLU A 522 31.93 14.09 -31.48
N PRO A 523 33.16 13.77 -31.89
CA PRO A 523 33.92 14.64 -32.78
C PRO A 523 33.38 14.52 -34.21
N VAL A 524 32.75 15.59 -34.71
CA VAL A 524 32.55 15.79 -36.15
C VAL A 524 33.92 16.04 -36.76
N PHE A 525 34.52 15.01 -37.35
CA PHE A 525 35.67 15.17 -38.24
C PHE A 525 35.16 15.68 -39.60
N LEU A 526 35.47 16.94 -39.91
CA LEU A 526 35.53 17.45 -41.28
C LEU A 526 37.00 17.57 -41.65
N GLY A 527 37.42 16.81 -42.66
CA GLY A 527 38.76 16.76 -43.22
C GLY A 527 38.90 15.63 -44.20
#